data_AF-A0A0N8GL85-F1
#
_entry.id   AF-A0A0N8GL85-F1
#
_cell.length_a   1.000
_cell.length_b   1.000
_cell.length_c   1.000
_cell.angle_alpha   90.00
_cell.angle_beta   90.00
_cell.angle_gamma   90.00
#
_symmetry.space_group_name_H-M   'P 1'
#
loop_
_entity.id
_entity.type
_entity.pdbx_description
1 polymer ?
#
loop_
_entity_poly.entity_id
_entity_poly.type
_entity_poly.pdbx_seq_one_letter_code
_entity_poly.pdbx_strand_id
1 'polypeptide(L)'
;MIFGRDPDILILIHSCPVFRYSFFHRIISISMKKITTMQVYTCPSGYPELIKQRLLTYQIPEVTVDRVLSVQGSRPDILMKRRPELADLTRKAIQIITDLARPELTLICKPVHRKDHRFIYLDEHIRLEGKTIERALRPADGAIVFFATLGSGVDVVISNSFKEDPALAYAMDASASCLIDSIGTIVCQVSEDVMNQTGLRTGIPISPGAPDWDAATGHRQLGALFAGLPLNIKINSSGMMTPVKSISMLIPYGRQMDQSSRSCDFCAMSATCTYKPPL
;
A
#
# COMPACT_ATOMS: atom_id res chain seq x y z
N MET A 1 53.88 4.06 8.50
CA MET A 1 54.63 4.48 7.30
C MET A 1 53.71 4.40 6.10
N ILE A 2 53.77 5.39 5.22
CA ILE A 2 52.82 5.72 4.14
C ILE A 2 53.45 5.38 2.76
N PHE A 3 52.61 5.34 1.71
CA PHE A 3 52.85 5.61 0.26
C PHE A 3 53.17 4.41 -0.64
N GLY A 4 52.78 4.35 -1.94
CA GLY A 4 52.19 5.28 -2.93
C GLY A 4 52.00 4.53 -4.27
N ARG A 5 51.07 4.89 -5.18
CA ARG A 5 51.28 5.60 -6.50
C ARG A 5 52.69 5.47 -7.09
N ASP A 6 52.97 5.25 -8.38
CA ASP A 6 52.39 5.58 -9.73
C ASP A 6 53.30 4.84 -10.79
N PRO A 7 53.43 5.14 -12.12
CA PRO A 7 52.56 5.51 -13.26
C PRO A 7 52.91 4.70 -14.57
N ASP A 8 52.47 5.15 -15.77
CA ASP A 8 52.98 4.84 -17.15
C ASP A 8 52.56 3.49 -17.80
N ILE A 9 51.96 3.37 -19.01
CA ILE A 9 52.20 4.01 -20.31
C ILE A 9 50.96 3.92 -21.23
N LEU A 10 50.72 4.99 -21.98
CA LEU A 10 49.71 5.18 -23.02
C LEU A 10 50.41 5.83 -24.22
N ILE A 11 50.61 5.13 -25.34
CA ILE A 11 51.03 5.68 -26.66
C ILE A 11 50.41 4.79 -27.75
N LEU A 12 49.27 5.19 -28.35
CA LEU A 12 49.10 5.96 -29.59
C LEU A 12 49.52 5.22 -30.88
N ILE A 13 48.53 4.79 -31.68
CA ILE A 13 48.57 4.93 -33.14
C ILE A 13 47.26 5.59 -33.59
N HIS A 14 47.40 6.84 -34.02
CA HIS A 14 46.43 7.64 -34.76
C HIS A 14 46.36 7.17 -36.22
N SER A 15 45.15 7.04 -36.77
CA SER A 15 44.81 7.27 -38.21
C SER A 15 43.27 7.31 -38.42
N CYS A 16 42.68 8.52 -38.31
CA CYS A 16 41.61 9.20 -39.10
C CYS A 16 40.61 8.39 -40.03
N PRO A 17 39.45 8.96 -40.47
CA PRO A 17 38.29 9.54 -39.75
C PRO A 17 36.87 9.25 -40.38
N VAL A 18 35.83 9.25 -39.53
CA VAL A 18 34.37 9.57 -39.61
C VAL A 18 33.50 9.51 -40.91
N PHE A 19 32.41 8.70 -40.86
CA PHE A 19 30.99 8.82 -41.35
C PHE A 19 30.49 7.38 -41.73
N ARG A 20 29.38 6.75 -41.29
CA ARG A 20 27.96 7.14 -41.09
C ARG A 20 27.24 6.10 -40.20
N TYR A 21 26.26 6.56 -39.42
CA TYR A 21 24.96 5.97 -39.03
C TYR A 21 24.65 4.48 -39.35
N SER A 22 24.27 3.71 -38.32
CA SER A 22 23.00 2.94 -38.20
C SER A 22 23.02 2.12 -36.89
N PHE A 23 22.18 2.44 -35.90
CA PHE A 23 20.97 1.68 -35.56
C PHE A 23 21.22 0.17 -35.37
N PHE A 24 21.40 -0.28 -34.12
CA PHE A 24 21.06 -1.66 -33.73
C PHE A 24 20.55 -1.71 -32.29
N HIS A 25 19.29 -2.13 -32.18
CA HIS A 25 18.53 -2.41 -30.96
C HIS A 25 19.35 -3.24 -29.97
N ARG A 26 19.55 -2.70 -28.76
CA ARG A 26 19.89 -3.52 -27.58
C ARG A 26 18.59 -3.73 -26.80
N ILE A 27 18.01 -4.91 -26.97
CA ILE A 27 16.90 -5.40 -26.13
C ILE A 27 17.41 -5.40 -24.69
N ILE A 28 16.92 -4.46 -23.89
CA ILE A 28 17.17 -4.44 -22.45
C ILE A 28 16.27 -5.53 -21.86
N SER A 29 16.86 -6.67 -21.52
CA SER A 29 16.23 -7.62 -20.61
C SER A 29 16.20 -6.96 -19.22
N ILE A 30 15.13 -6.23 -18.93
CA ILE A 30 14.86 -5.64 -17.62
C ILE A 30 14.34 -6.78 -16.75
N SER A 31 15.22 -7.36 -15.93
CA SER A 31 14.81 -8.29 -14.88
C SER A 31 14.03 -7.51 -13.83
N MET A 32 12.70 -7.64 -13.84
CA MET A 32 11.81 -7.03 -12.86
C MET A 32 12.13 -7.63 -11.48
N LYS A 33 12.87 -6.90 -10.65
CA LYS A 33 13.01 -7.27 -9.22
C LYS A 33 11.63 -7.16 -8.59
N LYS A 34 11.05 -8.29 -8.20
CA LYS A 34 9.84 -8.29 -7.36
C LYS A 34 10.20 -7.78 -5.97
N ILE A 35 9.30 -7.00 -5.35
CA ILE A 35 9.43 -6.68 -3.93
C ILE A 35 9.19 -7.97 -3.16
N THR A 36 10.26 -8.52 -2.60
CA THR A 36 10.24 -9.79 -1.86
C THR A 36 10.37 -9.63 -0.36
N THR A 37 10.58 -8.41 0.14
CA THR A 37 10.81 -8.19 1.58
C THR A 37 9.95 -7.04 2.09
N MET A 38 8.94 -7.38 2.90
CA MET A 38 8.15 -6.45 3.71
C MET A 38 8.60 -6.58 5.15
N GLN A 39 8.93 -5.46 5.81
CA GLN A 39 9.23 -5.46 7.24
C GLN A 39 7.90 -5.44 8.01
N VAL A 40 7.73 -6.41 8.93
CA VAL A 40 6.51 -6.55 9.72
C VAL A 40 6.83 -6.38 11.21
N TYR A 41 6.19 -5.39 11.82
CA TYR A 41 6.27 -5.11 13.25
C TYR A 41 4.98 -5.58 13.94
N THR A 42 5.11 -6.36 15.01
CA THR A 42 3.99 -6.95 15.76
C THR A 42 4.02 -6.57 17.23
N CYS A 43 2.85 -6.64 17.87
CA CYS A 43 2.66 -6.52 19.32
C CYS A 43 2.46 -7.92 19.95
N PRO A 44 2.84 -8.17 21.22
CA PRO A 44 2.92 -9.50 21.86
C PRO A 44 1.67 -10.39 21.95
N SER A 45 0.52 -10.03 21.39
CA SER A 45 -0.64 -10.95 21.37
C SER A 45 -0.43 -12.13 20.40
N GLY A 46 -1.10 -13.27 20.64
CA GLY A 46 -0.90 -14.50 19.85
C GLY A 46 -1.32 -14.41 18.38
N TYR A 47 -2.38 -13.65 18.04
CA TYR A 47 -2.86 -13.51 16.66
C TYR A 47 -1.87 -12.76 15.73
N PRO A 48 -1.28 -11.61 16.12
CA PRO A 48 -0.26 -10.93 15.32
C PRO A 48 0.90 -11.81 14.89
N GLU A 49 1.34 -12.77 15.71
CA GLU A 49 2.45 -13.64 15.33
C GLU A 49 2.04 -14.66 14.26
N LEU A 50 0.84 -15.24 14.36
CA LEU A 50 0.28 -16.10 13.30
C LEU A 50 0.09 -15.33 11.99
N ILE A 51 -0.46 -14.12 12.06
CA ILE A 51 -0.63 -13.23 10.91
C ILE A 51 0.73 -12.90 10.29
N LYS A 52 1.72 -12.52 11.11
CA LYS A 52 3.10 -12.24 10.64
C LYS A 52 3.72 -13.44 9.95
N GLN A 53 3.65 -14.64 10.55
CA GLN A 53 4.20 -15.86 9.96
C GLN A 53 3.57 -16.13 8.58
N ARG A 54 2.25 -15.95 8.45
CA ARG A 54 1.57 -16.06 7.16
C ARG A 54 1.99 -14.97 6.19
N LEU A 55 2.03 -13.70 6.60
CA LEU A 55 2.45 -12.58 5.74
C LEU A 55 3.85 -12.77 5.15
N LEU A 56 4.79 -13.36 5.92
CA LEU A 56 6.14 -13.66 5.44
C LEU A 56 6.18 -14.70 4.30
N THR A 57 5.10 -15.47 4.10
CA THR A 57 4.96 -16.42 2.99
C THR A 57 4.27 -15.84 1.76
N TYR A 58 3.62 -14.69 1.89
CA TYR A 58 2.90 -14.05 0.79
C TYR A 58 3.85 -13.23 -0.07
N GLN A 59 3.67 -13.35 -1.39
CA GLN A 59 4.33 -12.47 -2.35
C GLN A 59 3.39 -11.32 -2.68
N ILE A 60 3.93 -10.10 -2.76
CA ILE A 60 3.16 -8.96 -3.24
C ILE A 60 2.83 -9.19 -4.73
N PRO A 61 1.55 -9.20 -5.14
CA PRO A 61 1.18 -9.34 -6.53
C PRO A 61 1.85 -8.27 -7.39
N GLU A 62 2.14 -8.64 -8.63
CA GLU A 62 2.71 -7.72 -9.60
C GLU A 62 1.71 -6.61 -9.96
N VAL A 63 2.18 -5.36 -9.92
CA VAL A 63 1.39 -4.21 -10.39
C VAL A 63 1.40 -4.22 -11.92
N THR A 64 0.22 -4.29 -12.53
CA THR A 64 0.08 -4.35 -14.00
C THR A 64 -0.15 -2.97 -14.62
N VAL A 65 0.24 -2.80 -15.89
CA VAL A 65 -0.01 -1.57 -16.66
C VAL A 65 -1.49 -1.22 -16.68
N ASP A 66 -2.37 -2.19 -16.93
CA ASP A 66 -3.82 -1.99 -16.96
C ASP A 66 -4.36 -1.46 -15.64
N ARG A 67 -3.85 -1.98 -14.51
CA ARG A 67 -4.27 -1.53 -13.18
C ARG A 67 -3.85 -0.09 -12.93
N VAL A 68 -2.61 0.27 -13.26
CA VAL A 68 -2.11 1.64 -13.10
C VAL A 68 -2.89 2.63 -13.96
N LEU A 69 -3.11 2.30 -15.24
CA LEU A 69 -3.90 3.15 -16.14
C LEU A 69 -5.36 3.29 -15.66
N SER A 70 -5.94 2.23 -15.09
CA SER A 70 -7.29 2.28 -14.51
C SER A 70 -7.36 3.22 -13.29
N VAL A 71 -6.35 3.18 -12.41
CA VAL A 71 -6.25 4.08 -11.24
C VAL A 71 -6.05 5.55 -11.67
N GLN A 72 -5.47 5.78 -12.84
CA GLN A 72 -5.40 7.12 -13.46
C GLN A 72 -6.74 7.57 -14.08
N GLY A 73 -7.83 6.83 -13.88
CA GLY A 73 -9.15 7.15 -14.44
C GLY A 73 -9.28 6.83 -15.94
N SER A 74 -8.35 6.05 -16.49
CA SER A 74 -8.38 5.68 -17.91
C SER A 74 -9.05 4.33 -18.16
N ARG A 75 -9.46 4.11 -19.40
CA ARG A 75 -9.83 2.79 -19.93
C ARG A 75 -8.65 2.19 -20.69
N PRO A 76 -7.92 1.20 -20.12
CA PRO A 76 -6.67 0.71 -20.71
C PRO A 76 -6.84 0.21 -22.15
N ASP A 77 -7.95 -0.50 -22.40
CA ASP A 77 -8.32 -1.08 -23.70
C ASP A 77 -8.47 -0.03 -24.82
N ILE A 78 -8.94 1.16 -24.48
CA ILE A 78 -9.07 2.29 -25.41
C ILE A 78 -7.76 3.08 -25.48
N LEU A 79 -7.18 3.40 -24.32
CA LEU A 79 -6.04 4.29 -24.22
C LEU A 79 -4.82 3.71 -24.94
N MET A 80 -4.50 2.44 -24.70
CA MET A 80 -3.33 1.81 -25.31
C MET A 80 -3.43 1.66 -26.83
N LYS A 81 -4.66 1.57 -27.39
CA LYS A 81 -4.86 1.60 -28.85
C LYS A 81 -4.55 2.97 -29.46
N ARG A 82 -4.83 4.05 -28.73
CA ARG A 82 -4.63 5.44 -29.20
C ARG A 82 -3.22 5.97 -28.90
N ARG A 83 -2.62 5.50 -27.81
CA ARG A 83 -1.39 6.01 -27.21
C ARG A 83 -0.54 4.83 -26.69
N PRO A 84 -0.04 3.95 -27.56
CA PRO A 84 0.73 2.78 -27.14
C PRO A 84 1.99 3.15 -26.32
N GLU A 85 2.56 4.33 -26.55
CA GLU A 85 3.72 4.86 -25.82
C GLU A 85 3.48 5.00 -24.30
N LEU A 86 2.22 5.16 -23.87
CA LEU A 86 1.89 5.25 -22.45
C LEU A 86 2.07 3.92 -21.72
N ALA A 87 1.99 2.79 -22.43
CA ALA A 87 2.24 1.48 -21.82
C ALA A 87 3.71 1.34 -21.40
N ASP A 88 4.64 1.84 -22.23
CA ASP A 88 6.07 1.80 -21.94
C ASP A 88 6.45 2.77 -20.82
N LEU A 89 5.89 3.98 -20.83
CA LEU A 89 6.04 4.94 -19.73
C LEU A 89 5.50 4.36 -18.42
N THR A 90 4.34 3.71 -18.45
CA THR A 90 3.75 3.07 -17.27
C THR A 90 4.59 1.90 -16.77
N ARG A 91 5.10 1.05 -17.67
CA ARG A 91 6.00 -0.06 -17.29
C ARG A 91 7.28 0.46 -16.64
N LYS A 92 7.85 1.55 -17.18
CA LYS A 92 9.01 2.23 -16.57
C LYS A 92 8.67 2.74 -15.17
N ALA A 93 7.51 3.37 -15.00
CA ALA A 93 7.05 3.86 -13.70
C ALA A 93 6.89 2.74 -12.67
N ILE A 94 6.24 1.63 -13.05
CA ILE A 94 6.07 0.44 -12.21
C ILE A 94 7.43 -0.08 -11.74
N GLN A 95 8.39 -0.20 -12.66
CA GLN A 95 9.73 -0.69 -12.35
C GLN A 95 10.44 0.22 -11.33
N ILE A 96 10.43 1.54 -11.57
CA ILE A 96 11.06 2.51 -10.65
C ILE A 96 10.47 2.40 -9.25
N ILE A 97 9.14 2.36 -9.15
CA ILE A 97 8.45 2.27 -7.86
C ILE A 97 8.76 0.94 -7.16
N THR A 98 8.78 -0.15 -7.91
CA THR A 98 9.01 -1.50 -7.36
C THR A 98 10.43 -1.63 -6.82
N ASP A 99 11.43 -1.07 -7.52
CA ASP A 99 12.83 -1.09 -7.06
C ASP A 99 13.07 -0.20 -5.83
N LEU A 100 12.33 0.90 -5.73
CA LEU A 100 12.49 1.91 -4.69
C LEU A 100 11.73 1.59 -3.41
N ALA A 101 10.56 0.98 -3.52
CA ALA A 101 9.69 0.72 -2.38
C ALA A 101 10.40 -0.11 -1.31
N ARG A 102 10.21 0.29 -0.06
CA ARG A 102 10.62 -0.45 1.13
C ARG A 102 9.39 -0.62 2.00
N PRO A 103 8.57 -1.66 1.76
CA PRO A 103 7.33 -1.81 2.48
C PRO A 103 7.56 -2.09 3.96
N GLU A 104 6.82 -1.35 4.77
CA GLU A 104 6.78 -1.53 6.22
C GLU A 104 5.32 -1.66 6.65
N LEU A 105 5.06 -2.59 7.56
CA LEU A 105 3.74 -2.90 8.10
C LEU A 105 3.84 -3.03 9.61
N THR A 106 3.06 -2.24 10.33
CA THR A 106 2.88 -2.40 11.78
C THR A 106 1.44 -2.79 12.04
N LEU A 107 1.22 -3.90 12.76
CA LEU A 107 -0.12 -4.42 13.02
C LEU A 107 -0.31 -4.82 14.49
N ILE A 108 -1.54 -4.67 14.96
CA ILE A 108 -1.97 -5.05 16.30
C ILE A 108 -3.34 -5.73 16.24
N CYS A 109 -3.65 -6.54 17.25
CA CYS A 109 -4.99 -7.05 17.51
C CYS A 109 -5.46 -6.50 18.85
N LYS A 110 -6.68 -5.97 18.90
CA LYS A 110 -7.27 -5.44 20.14
C LYS A 110 -8.67 -6.03 20.35
N PRO A 111 -9.02 -6.44 21.57
CA PRO A 111 -10.39 -6.80 21.90
C PRO A 111 -11.30 -5.57 21.77
N VAL A 112 -12.56 -5.83 21.42
CA VAL A 112 -13.61 -4.82 21.41
C VAL A 112 -14.31 -4.83 22.77
N HIS A 113 -14.26 -3.69 23.48
CA HIS A 113 -14.97 -3.50 24.74
C HIS A 113 -16.21 -2.63 24.50
N ARG A 114 -17.34 -3.07 25.07
CA ARG A 114 -18.62 -2.36 24.99
C ARG A 114 -18.94 -1.81 26.39
N LYS A 115 -18.85 -0.49 26.55
CA LYS A 115 -19.32 0.21 27.75
C LYS A 115 -20.63 0.93 27.38
N ASP A 116 -21.72 0.51 28.01
CA ASP A 116 -23.06 1.13 27.94
C ASP A 116 -23.70 1.28 26.55
N HIS A 117 -23.91 0.20 25.78
CA HIS A 117 -24.67 0.10 24.51
C HIS A 117 -24.40 1.14 23.38
N ARG A 118 -23.62 2.19 23.64
CA ARG A 118 -23.46 3.40 22.82
C ARG A 118 -22.03 3.59 22.35
N PHE A 119 -21.05 3.12 23.12
CA PHE A 119 -19.64 3.37 22.83
C PHE A 119 -18.86 2.08 22.63
N ILE A 120 -18.02 2.09 21.60
CA ILE A 120 -17.12 1.01 21.27
C ILE A 120 -15.69 1.47 21.56
N TYR A 121 -15.01 0.66 22.37
CA TYR A 121 -13.62 0.89 22.72
C TYR A 121 -12.77 -0.23 22.10
N LEU A 122 -11.65 0.16 21.50
CA LEU A 122 -10.55 -0.74 21.25
C LEU A 122 -9.55 -0.54 22.37
N ASP A 123 -9.16 -1.63 23.04
CA ASP A 123 -8.54 -1.50 24.36
C ASP A 123 -9.51 -0.90 25.40
N GLU A 124 -9.14 -0.85 26.68
CA GLU A 124 -10.02 -0.31 27.73
C GLU A 124 -10.20 1.22 27.67
N HIS A 125 -9.42 1.89 26.81
CA HIS A 125 -9.19 3.34 26.86
C HIS A 125 -9.43 4.10 25.55
N ILE A 126 -9.31 3.46 24.37
CA ILE A 126 -9.44 4.18 23.10
C ILE A 126 -10.85 4.01 22.56
N ARG A 127 -11.64 5.07 22.67
CA ARG A 127 -12.99 5.14 22.09
C ARG A 127 -12.89 5.40 20.59
N LEU A 128 -13.59 4.60 19.80
CA LEU A 128 -13.85 4.87 18.39
C LEU A 128 -15.20 5.57 18.25
N GLU A 129 -15.24 6.59 17.40
CA GLU A 129 -16.43 7.43 17.23
C GLU A 129 -16.81 7.47 15.76
N GLY A 130 -18.07 7.15 15.47
CA GLY A 130 -18.58 7.19 14.10
C GLY A 130 -19.56 6.05 13.82
N LYS A 131 -20.70 6.37 13.19
CA LYS A 131 -21.77 5.38 12.98
C LYS A 131 -21.31 4.17 12.16
N THR A 132 -20.46 4.40 11.16
CA THR A 132 -19.93 3.33 10.30
C THR A 132 -19.03 2.39 11.09
N ILE A 133 -18.09 2.93 11.88
CA ILE A 133 -17.16 2.10 12.67
C ILE A 133 -17.88 1.42 13.84
N GLU A 134 -18.84 2.10 14.46
CA GLU A 134 -19.70 1.53 15.51
C GLU A 134 -20.52 0.34 14.99
N ARG A 135 -21.15 0.48 13.82
CA ARG A 135 -21.92 -0.60 13.20
C ARG A 135 -21.04 -1.81 12.88
N ALA A 136 -19.83 -1.57 12.37
CA ALA A 136 -18.91 -2.63 11.98
C ALA A 136 -18.35 -3.41 13.17
N LEU A 137 -18.12 -2.74 14.30
CA LEU A 137 -17.57 -3.38 15.51
C LEU A 137 -18.65 -3.93 16.44
N ARG A 138 -19.93 -3.58 16.23
CA ARG A 138 -21.04 -4.09 17.06
C ARG A 138 -21.10 -5.62 17.16
N PRO A 139 -20.96 -6.40 16.07
CA PRO A 139 -20.91 -7.87 16.16
C PRO A 139 -19.50 -8.42 16.46
N ALA A 140 -18.47 -7.57 16.50
CA ALA A 140 -17.08 -7.98 16.59
C ALA A 140 -16.66 -8.33 18.02
N ASP A 141 -15.84 -9.37 18.13
CA ASP A 141 -15.14 -9.78 19.36
C ASP A 141 -13.82 -8.99 19.52
N GLY A 142 -13.22 -8.59 18.40
CA GLY A 142 -12.01 -7.78 18.36
C GLY A 142 -11.81 -7.11 17.00
N ALA A 143 -10.68 -6.43 16.86
CA ALA A 143 -10.25 -5.83 15.61
C ALA A 143 -8.76 -6.00 15.39
N ILE A 144 -8.37 -6.27 14.15
CA ILE A 144 -7.00 -6.12 13.66
C ILE A 144 -6.89 -4.67 13.17
N VAL A 145 -5.86 -3.96 13.61
CA VAL A 145 -5.57 -2.62 13.11
C VAL A 145 -4.16 -2.65 12.54
N PHE A 146 -3.95 -2.03 11.39
CA PHE A 146 -2.63 -1.90 10.81
C PHE A 146 -2.40 -0.57 10.13
N PHE A 147 -1.11 -0.25 10.01
CA PHE A 147 -0.56 0.82 9.21
C PHE A 147 0.49 0.23 8.28
N ALA A 148 0.49 0.63 7.01
CA ALA A 148 1.50 0.22 6.05
C ALA A 148 1.99 1.42 5.23
N THR A 149 3.25 1.38 4.80
CA THR A 149 3.86 2.40 3.95
C THR A 149 4.84 1.79 2.95
N LEU A 150 5.06 2.46 1.81
CA LEU A 150 6.14 2.12 0.88
C LEU A 150 7.49 2.79 1.21
N GLY A 151 7.52 3.60 2.28
CA GLY A 151 8.69 4.37 2.70
C GLY A 151 8.79 5.73 2.01
N SER A 152 9.47 6.67 2.67
CA SER A 152 9.56 8.07 2.22
C SER A 152 10.34 8.26 0.91
N GLY A 153 11.20 7.30 0.55
CA GLY A 153 11.95 7.33 -0.71
C GLY A 153 11.05 7.43 -1.93
N VAL A 154 9.91 6.73 -1.91
CA VAL A 154 8.90 6.75 -2.98
C VAL A 154 8.34 8.16 -3.19
N ASP A 155 7.90 8.81 -2.11
CA ASP A 155 7.34 10.17 -2.19
C ASP A 155 8.36 11.18 -2.70
N VAL A 156 9.62 11.07 -2.24
CA VAL A 156 10.70 11.98 -2.65
C VAL A 156 10.96 11.87 -4.15
N VAL A 157 11.04 10.65 -4.69
CA VAL A 157 11.26 10.44 -6.12
C VAL A 157 10.08 10.93 -6.95
N ILE A 158 8.85 10.63 -6.55
CA ILE A 158 7.65 11.12 -7.24
C ILE A 158 7.62 12.65 -7.27
N SER A 159 7.82 13.30 -6.11
CA SER A 159 7.79 14.76 -5.97
C SER A 159 8.86 15.45 -6.82
N ASN A 160 10.08 14.90 -6.84
CA ASN A 160 11.14 15.45 -7.69
C ASN A 160 10.85 15.25 -9.18
N SER A 161 10.33 14.09 -9.57
CA SER A 161 10.00 13.83 -10.97
C SER A 161 8.86 14.68 -11.50
N PHE A 162 7.94 15.17 -10.67
CA PHE A 162 6.90 16.12 -11.11
C PHE A 162 7.49 17.42 -11.68
N LYS A 163 8.72 17.79 -11.32
CA LYS A 163 9.39 18.98 -11.86
C LYS A 163 10.03 18.74 -13.23
N GLU A 164 10.42 17.50 -13.53
CA GLU A 164 11.18 17.13 -14.72
C GLU A 164 10.31 16.47 -15.80
N ASP A 165 9.50 15.49 -15.38
CA ASP A 165 8.61 14.71 -16.25
C ASP A 165 7.29 14.45 -15.50
N PRO A 166 6.31 15.37 -15.59
CA PRO A 166 5.02 15.23 -14.92
C PRO A 166 4.25 13.98 -15.33
N ALA A 167 4.41 13.51 -16.58
CA ALA A 167 3.71 12.33 -17.06
C ALA A 167 4.26 11.05 -16.40
N LEU A 168 5.58 10.91 -16.34
CA LEU A 168 6.23 9.82 -15.61
C LEU A 168 5.91 9.89 -14.11
N ALA A 169 5.97 11.08 -13.51
CA ALA A 169 5.67 11.27 -12.10
C ALA A 169 4.24 10.85 -11.74
N TYR A 170 3.26 11.19 -12.59
CA TYR A 170 1.88 10.76 -12.43
C TYR A 170 1.72 9.24 -12.59
N ALA A 171 2.45 8.61 -13.52
CA ALA A 171 2.48 7.15 -13.63
C ALA A 171 3.14 6.47 -12.42
N MET A 172 4.20 7.07 -11.86
CA MET A 172 4.83 6.58 -10.63
C MET A 172 3.90 6.73 -9.43
N ASP A 173 3.20 7.85 -9.31
CA ASP A 173 2.23 8.08 -8.24
C ASP A 173 1.11 7.03 -8.25
N ALA A 174 0.54 6.77 -9.43
CA ALA A 174 -0.48 5.74 -9.61
C ALA A 174 0.06 4.32 -9.39
N SER A 175 1.29 4.04 -9.82
CA SER A 175 1.97 2.75 -9.58
C SER A 175 2.18 2.50 -8.08
N ALA A 176 2.60 3.52 -7.34
CA ALA A 176 2.77 3.44 -5.89
C ALA A 176 1.43 3.25 -5.17
N SER A 177 0.36 3.92 -5.61
CA SER A 177 -1.00 3.67 -5.10
C SER A 177 -1.43 2.23 -5.33
N CYS A 178 -1.21 1.67 -6.53
CA CYS A 178 -1.54 0.26 -6.80
C CYS A 178 -0.77 -0.70 -5.90
N LEU A 179 0.51 -0.41 -5.66
CA LEU A 179 1.38 -1.25 -4.85
C LEU A 179 0.97 -1.26 -3.38
N ILE A 180 0.68 -0.10 -2.77
CA ILE A 180 0.25 -0.03 -1.38
C ILE A 180 -1.15 -0.64 -1.19
N ASP A 181 -2.06 -0.48 -2.16
CA ASP A 181 -3.36 -1.15 -2.17
C ASP A 181 -3.21 -2.69 -2.21
N SER A 182 -2.23 -3.19 -2.97
CA SER A 182 -1.95 -4.63 -3.03
C SER A 182 -1.50 -5.16 -1.67
N ILE A 183 -0.68 -4.41 -0.93
CA ILE A 183 -0.29 -4.76 0.44
C ILE A 183 -1.52 -4.81 1.35
N GLY A 184 -2.39 -3.80 1.29
CA GLY A 184 -3.63 -3.78 2.08
C GLY A 184 -4.52 -5.00 1.80
N THR A 185 -4.65 -5.38 0.53
CA THR A 185 -5.41 -6.57 0.10
C THR A 185 -4.83 -7.86 0.70
N ILE A 186 -3.51 -8.03 0.65
CA ILE A 186 -2.83 -9.19 1.25
C ILE A 186 -3.05 -9.24 2.75
N VAL A 187 -2.91 -8.11 3.45
CA VAL A 187 -3.14 -8.07 4.90
C VAL A 187 -4.56 -8.48 5.25
N CYS A 188 -5.55 -8.04 4.46
CA CYS A 188 -6.95 -8.46 4.63
C CYS A 188 -7.13 -9.97 4.40
N GLN A 189 -6.58 -10.52 3.32
CA GLN A 189 -6.66 -11.95 2.99
C GLN A 189 -6.00 -12.82 4.06
N VAL A 190 -4.79 -12.46 4.50
CA VAL A 190 -4.09 -13.21 5.56
C VAL A 190 -4.84 -13.13 6.87
N SER A 191 -5.40 -11.96 7.20
CA SER A 191 -6.20 -11.79 8.41
C SER A 191 -7.44 -12.68 8.38
N GLU A 192 -8.13 -12.74 7.26
CA GLU A 192 -9.29 -13.62 7.06
C GLU A 192 -8.91 -15.10 7.18
N ASP A 193 -7.85 -15.54 6.51
CA ASP A 193 -7.35 -16.92 6.58
C ASP A 193 -7.03 -17.34 8.01
N VAL A 194 -6.33 -16.49 8.76
CA VAL A 194 -5.95 -16.76 10.15
C VAL A 194 -7.18 -16.81 11.06
N MET A 195 -8.13 -15.88 10.90
CA MET A 195 -9.35 -15.87 11.72
C MET A 195 -10.24 -17.09 11.43
N ASN A 196 -10.37 -17.48 10.14
CA ASN A 196 -11.13 -18.67 9.75
C ASN A 196 -10.54 -19.95 10.37
N GLN A 197 -9.20 -20.06 10.46
CA GLN A 197 -8.52 -21.20 11.10
C GLN A 197 -8.81 -21.30 12.60
N THR A 198 -9.20 -20.22 13.27
CA THR A 198 -9.55 -20.21 14.69
C THR A 198 -11.07 -20.24 14.94
N GLY A 199 -11.88 -20.47 13.89
CA GLY A 199 -13.34 -20.51 13.99
C GLY A 199 -13.99 -19.13 14.13
N LEU A 200 -13.24 -18.06 13.84
CA LEU A 200 -13.73 -16.69 13.77
C LEU A 200 -13.90 -16.28 12.31
N ARG A 201 -14.52 -15.12 12.09
CA ARG A 201 -14.66 -14.51 10.76
C ARG A 201 -14.21 -13.06 10.83
N THR A 202 -13.70 -12.54 9.74
CA THR A 202 -13.51 -11.09 9.57
C THR A 202 -14.80 -10.46 9.05
N GLY A 203 -15.00 -9.18 9.38
CA GLY A 203 -15.98 -8.34 8.70
C GLY A 203 -15.30 -7.43 7.68
N ILE A 204 -16.07 -6.48 7.16
CA ILE A 204 -15.59 -5.54 6.15
C ILE A 204 -14.46 -4.66 6.73
N PRO A 205 -13.30 -4.58 6.08
CA PRO A 205 -12.24 -3.65 6.45
C PRO A 205 -12.67 -2.20 6.27
N ILE A 206 -12.28 -1.33 7.21
CA ILE A 206 -12.64 0.09 7.22
C ILE A 206 -11.41 0.93 7.49
N SER A 207 -11.23 1.99 6.70
CA SER A 207 -10.20 3.01 6.90
C SER A 207 -10.82 4.33 7.38
N PRO A 208 -10.09 5.15 8.15
CA PRO A 208 -10.45 6.54 8.40
C PRO A 208 -10.65 7.31 7.09
N GLY A 209 -11.70 8.14 7.04
CA GLY A 209 -12.21 8.75 5.82
C GLY A 209 -13.48 8.08 5.26
N ALA A 210 -13.92 6.97 5.87
CA ALA A 210 -15.23 6.37 5.60
C ALA A 210 -16.39 7.31 6.05
N PRO A 211 -17.62 7.12 5.53
CA PRO A 211 -18.79 7.89 5.97
C PRO A 211 -18.94 7.85 7.50
N ASP A 212 -19.25 8.98 8.13
CA ASP A 212 -19.36 9.12 9.58
C ASP A 212 -18.09 8.78 10.40
N TRP A 213 -16.91 8.63 9.77
CA TRP A 213 -15.63 8.44 10.46
C TRP A 213 -14.51 9.17 9.71
N ASP A 214 -14.33 10.45 10.01
CA ASP A 214 -13.41 11.32 9.27
C ASP A 214 -11.94 10.93 9.48
N ALA A 215 -11.08 11.31 8.52
CA ALA A 215 -9.67 10.93 8.51
C ALA A 215 -8.89 11.47 9.72
N ALA A 216 -9.16 12.70 10.18
CA ALA A 216 -8.43 13.31 11.28
C ALA A 216 -8.76 12.64 12.62
N THR A 217 -10.04 12.39 12.88
CA THR A 217 -10.51 11.68 14.07
C THR A 217 -10.07 10.23 14.05
N GLY A 218 -10.35 9.51 12.96
CA GLY A 218 -10.04 8.08 12.85
C GLY A 218 -8.55 7.79 12.91
N HIS A 219 -7.70 8.53 12.20
CA HIS A 219 -6.24 8.31 12.29
C HIS A 219 -5.67 8.67 13.66
N ARG A 220 -6.21 9.66 14.36
CA ARG A 220 -5.82 9.95 15.75
C ARG A 220 -6.17 8.79 16.68
N GLN A 221 -7.39 8.27 16.55
CA GLN A 221 -7.87 7.13 17.34
C GLN A 221 -7.04 5.87 17.06
N LEU A 222 -6.82 5.53 15.79
CA LEU A 222 -6.00 4.38 15.41
C LEU A 222 -4.55 4.55 15.84
N GLY A 223 -3.95 5.73 15.60
CA GLY A 223 -2.55 6.01 15.96
C GLY A 223 -2.28 5.88 17.46
N ALA A 224 -3.25 6.24 18.32
CA ALA A 224 -3.12 6.05 19.77
C ALA A 224 -2.94 4.58 20.17
N LEU A 225 -3.48 3.63 19.40
CA LEU A 225 -3.31 2.20 19.66
C LEU A 225 -1.88 1.69 19.40
N PHE A 226 -1.08 2.46 18.65
CA PHE A 226 0.31 2.12 18.30
C PHE A 226 1.33 2.90 19.13
N ALA A 227 0.89 3.60 20.20
CA ALA A 227 1.79 4.29 21.10
C ALA A 227 2.86 3.32 21.65
N GLY A 228 4.13 3.65 21.42
CA GLY A 228 5.27 2.83 21.85
C GLY A 228 5.68 1.70 20.88
N LEU A 229 5.02 1.55 19.73
CA LEU A 229 5.44 0.62 18.69
C LEU A 229 6.28 1.33 17.61
N PRO A 230 7.19 0.61 16.93
CA PRO A 230 7.86 1.14 15.74
C PRO A 230 6.81 1.38 14.65
N LEU A 231 6.53 2.65 14.40
CA LEU A 231 5.63 3.12 13.35
C LEU A 231 6.33 4.25 12.60
N ASN A 232 6.85 3.96 11.40
CA ASN A 232 7.53 4.95 10.55
C ASN A 232 6.54 5.81 9.74
N ILE A 233 5.37 6.08 10.31
CA ILE A 233 4.32 6.90 9.73
C ILE A 233 3.96 8.00 10.73
N LYS A 234 4.01 9.24 10.26
CA LYS A 234 3.55 10.42 11.01
C LYS A 234 2.16 10.79 10.52
N ILE A 235 1.29 11.19 11.44
CA ILE A 235 -0.07 11.65 11.14
C ILE A 235 -0.16 13.11 11.57
N ASN A 236 -0.53 14.00 10.66
CA ASN A 236 -0.70 15.43 10.98
C ASN A 236 -2.10 15.73 11.53
N SER A 237 -2.36 17.00 11.86
CA SER A 237 -3.65 17.44 12.43
C SER A 237 -4.87 17.21 11.53
N SER A 238 -4.68 17.17 10.20
CA SER A 238 -5.74 16.89 9.23
C SER A 238 -5.92 15.39 8.97
N GLY A 239 -5.17 14.52 9.65
CA GLY A 239 -5.20 13.08 9.43
C GLY A 239 -4.43 12.62 8.19
N MET A 240 -3.59 13.47 7.59
CA MET A 240 -2.72 13.03 6.48
C MET A 240 -1.51 12.28 7.02
N MET A 241 -1.14 11.21 6.33
CA MET A 241 0.02 10.38 6.66
C MET A 241 1.28 10.85 5.93
N THR A 242 2.43 10.69 6.57
CA THR A 242 3.76 10.85 5.97
C THR A 242 4.60 9.63 6.36
N PRO A 243 5.03 8.78 5.41
CA PRO A 243 4.94 8.94 3.94
C PRO A 243 3.50 9.01 3.39
N VAL A 244 3.31 9.66 2.24
CA VAL A 244 2.01 9.83 1.55
C VAL A 244 1.51 8.51 0.99
N LYS A 245 2.40 7.68 0.44
CA LYS A 245 2.06 6.32 -0.01
C LYS A 245 1.99 5.35 1.16
N SER A 246 0.97 5.59 1.98
CA SER A 246 0.65 4.84 3.18
C SER A 246 -0.85 4.54 3.26
N ILE A 247 -1.20 3.46 3.93
CA ILE A 247 -2.58 3.08 4.24
C ILE A 247 -2.72 2.76 5.72
N SER A 248 -3.92 2.95 6.24
CA SER A 248 -4.32 2.43 7.55
C SER A 248 -5.67 1.74 7.40
N MET A 249 -5.90 0.71 8.20
CA MET A 249 -7.15 -0.03 8.15
C MET A 249 -7.44 -0.73 9.47
N LEU A 250 -8.73 -0.90 9.73
CA LEU A 250 -9.29 -1.68 10.82
C LEU A 250 -10.12 -2.81 10.21
N ILE A 251 -9.83 -4.05 10.62
CA ILE A 251 -10.53 -5.26 10.20
C ILE A 251 -11.22 -5.83 11.44
N PRO A 252 -12.54 -5.67 11.58
CA PRO A 252 -13.27 -6.26 12.69
C PRO A 252 -13.28 -7.78 12.54
N TYR A 253 -13.23 -8.52 13.65
CA TYR A 253 -13.35 -9.97 13.64
C TYR A 253 -14.21 -10.47 14.80
N GLY A 254 -14.84 -11.63 14.61
CA GLY A 254 -15.65 -12.27 15.64
C GLY A 254 -16.45 -13.45 15.12
N ARG A 255 -17.21 -14.10 15.99
CA ARG A 255 -18.03 -15.28 15.62
C ARG A 255 -19.25 -14.93 14.74
N GLN A 256 -19.77 -13.72 14.89
CA GLN A 256 -21.03 -13.29 14.27
C GLN A 256 -20.83 -12.24 13.17
N MET A 257 -19.65 -12.22 12.54
CA MET A 257 -19.38 -11.27 11.45
C MET A 257 -20.16 -11.65 10.19
N ASP A 258 -20.77 -10.64 9.57
CA ASP A 258 -21.38 -10.76 8.24
C ASP A 258 -20.30 -10.66 7.15
N GLN A 259 -20.25 -11.68 6.29
CA GLN A 259 -19.36 -11.75 5.11
C GLN A 259 -20.13 -11.59 3.79
N SER A 260 -21.46 -11.43 3.84
CA SER A 260 -22.29 -11.28 2.63
C SER A 260 -22.21 -9.87 2.02
N SER A 261 -21.92 -8.88 2.86
CA SER A 261 -21.82 -7.48 2.47
C SER A 261 -20.43 -7.14 1.91
N ARG A 262 -20.36 -6.30 0.87
CA ARG A 262 -19.10 -5.79 0.30
C ARG A 262 -18.84 -4.35 0.72
N SER A 263 -17.58 -3.92 0.73
CA SER A 263 -17.22 -2.51 0.97
C SER A 263 -17.96 -1.55 0.03
N CYS A 264 -18.14 -1.94 -1.23
CA CYS A 264 -18.88 -1.16 -2.23
C CYS A 264 -20.36 -0.96 -1.90
N ASP A 265 -20.97 -1.79 -1.04
CA ASP A 265 -22.40 -1.67 -0.69
C ASP A 265 -22.66 -0.52 0.29
N PHE A 266 -21.61 0.00 0.94
CA PHE A 266 -21.67 1.15 1.84
C PHE A 266 -21.10 2.43 1.20
N CYS A 267 -20.72 2.38 -0.07
CA CYS A 267 -20.19 3.52 -0.80
C CYS A 267 -21.32 4.43 -1.30
N ALA A 268 -21.18 5.74 -1.10
CA ALA A 268 -22.14 6.73 -1.59
C ALA A 268 -22.29 6.73 -3.13
N MET A 269 -21.28 6.25 -3.85
CA MET A 269 -21.30 6.12 -5.31
C MET A 269 -21.78 4.74 -5.80
N SER A 270 -22.22 3.83 -4.92
CA SER A 270 -22.46 2.43 -5.26
C SER A 270 -23.42 2.22 -6.44
N ALA A 271 -24.43 3.09 -6.59
CA ALA A 271 -25.43 3.01 -7.65
C ALA A 271 -24.91 3.42 -9.04
N THR A 272 -23.85 4.24 -9.12
CA THR A 272 -23.35 4.82 -10.37
C THR A 272 -21.87 4.52 -10.63
N CYS A 273 -21.20 3.82 -9.72
CA CYS A 273 -19.79 3.54 -9.82
C CYS A 273 -19.51 2.50 -10.91
N THR A 274 -18.87 2.93 -12.00
CA THR A 274 -18.40 2.04 -13.08
C THR A 274 -17.30 1.07 -12.65
N TYR A 275 -16.71 1.27 -11.46
CA TYR A 275 -15.69 0.41 -10.87
C TYR A 275 -16.25 -0.57 -9.83
N LYS A 276 -17.57 -0.57 -9.58
CA LYS A 276 -18.20 -1.56 -8.68
C LYS A 276 -18.04 -2.96 -9.29
N PRO A 277 -17.42 -3.93 -8.59
CA PRO A 277 -17.32 -5.29 -9.08
C PRO A 277 -18.72 -5.88 -9.30
N PRO A 278 -18.94 -6.69 -10.36
CA PRO A 278 -20.19 -7.41 -10.54
C PRO A 278 -20.45 -8.35 -9.36
N LEU A 279 -21.73 -8.61 -9.06
CA LEU A 279 -22.17 -9.53 -8.02
C LEU A 279 -21.68 -10.95 -8.31
#